data_AF-A0A452Z901-F1
#
_entry.id   AF-A0A452Z901-F1
#
_cell.length_a   1.000
_cell.length_b   1.000
_cell.length_c   1.000
_cell.angle_alpha   90.00
_cell.angle_beta   90.00
_cell.angle_gamma   90.00
#
_symmetry.space_group_name_H-M   'P 1'
#
loop_
_entity.id
_entity.type
_entity.pdbx_description
1 polymer ?
#
loop_
_entity_poly.entity_id
_entity_poly.type
_entity_poly.pdbx_seq_one_letter_code
_entity_poly.pdbx_strand_id
1 'polypeptide(L)' 'MEKLYDSGKARAVGVSSFSCKKIEDLLAIARVPPAVNQVECHLIWQQDKLQKLCHSRGVHISVSLICLML' A
#
# COMPACT_ATOMS: atom_id res chain seq x y z
N MET A 1 -10.15 9.99 3.68
CA MET A 1 -10.34 8.55 3.43
C MET A 1 -11.03 7.85 4.59
N GLU A 2 -10.58 8.01 5.83
CA GLU A 2 -11.21 7.35 7.00
C GLU A 2 -12.69 7.71 7.18
N LYS A 3 -13.12 8.95 6.90
CA LYS A 3 -14.55 9.32 6.89
C LYS A 3 -15.40 8.51 5.89
N LEU A 4 -14.82 8.09 4.76
CA LEU A 4 -15.50 7.23 3.77
C LEU A 4 -15.63 5.79 4.28
N TYR A 5 -14.64 5.33 5.03
CA TYR A 5 -14.69 4.06 5.74
C TYR A 5 -15.77 4.10 6.84
N ASP A 6 -15.77 5.14 7.68
CA ASP A 6 -16.74 5.31 8.77
C ASP A 6 -18.17 5.45 8.28
N SER A 7 -18.38 6.11 7.12
CA SER A 7 -19.71 6.23 6.50
C SER A 7 -20.19 4.96 5.79
N GLY A 8 -19.41 3.87 5.81
CA GLY A 8 -19.74 2.60 5.16
C GLY A 8 -19.69 2.63 3.63
N LYS A 9 -19.31 3.76 3.01
CA LYS A 9 -19.20 3.91 1.56
C LYS A 9 -17.99 3.19 0.98
N ALA A 10 -16.97 2.98 1.81
CA ALA A 10 -15.79 2.18 1.46
C ALA A 10 -15.59 1.07 2.49
N ARG A 11 -15.51 -0.18 2.04
CA ARG A 11 -15.23 -1.32 2.93
C ARG A 11 -13.80 -1.37 3.44
N ALA A 12 -12.89 -0.71 2.72
CA ALA A 12 -11.47 -0.61 3.06
C ALA A 12 -10.89 0.65 2.39
N VAL A 13 -9.77 1.14 2.92
CA VAL A 13 -8.99 2.23 2.34
C VAL A 13 -7.57 1.74 2.11
N GLY A 14 -6.92 2.20 1.05
CA GLY A 14 -5.57 1.80 0.68
C GLY A 14 -4.83 2.93 0.00
N VAL A 15 -3.59 2.66 -0.38
CA VAL A 15 -2.68 3.61 -1.05
C VAL A 15 -2.03 2.95 -2.26
N SER A 16 -1.43 3.75 -3.13
CA SER A 16 -0.66 3.27 -4.27
C SER A 16 0.64 4.05 -4.42
N SER A 17 1.69 3.38 -4.88
CA SER A 17 3.03 3.96 -5.09
C SER A 17 3.67 4.54 -3.82
N PHE A 18 3.40 3.94 -2.65
CA PHE A 18 4.04 4.34 -1.40
C PHE A 18 5.34 3.55 -1.16
N SER A 19 6.42 4.28 -0.86
CA SER A 19 7.70 3.71 -0.45
C SER A 19 7.70 3.32 1.03
N CYS A 20 8.76 2.63 1.48
CA CYS A 20 8.88 2.16 2.87
C CYS A 20 8.69 3.29 3.89
N LYS A 21 9.39 4.41 3.69
CA LYS A 21 9.30 5.58 4.56
C LYS A 21 7.88 6.16 4.61
N LYS A 22 7.24 6.31 3.44
CA LYS A 22 5.88 6.85 3.36
C LYS A 22 4.85 5.95 4.05
N ILE A 23 5.02 4.62 3.95
CA ILE A 23 4.16 3.67 4.67
C ILE A 23 4.36 3.80 6.18
N GLU A 24 5.59 3.90 6.67
CA GLU A 24 5.86 4.07 8.11
C GLU A 24 5.29 5.38 8.64
N ASP A 25 5.51 6.48 7.92
CA ASP A 25 4.98 7.79 8.29
C ASP A 25 3.44 7.78 8.32
N LEU A 26 2.80 7.10 7.35
CA LEU A 26 1.35 6.95 7.31
C LEU A 26 0.83 6.09 8.47
N LEU A 27 1.47 4.97 8.76
CA LEU A 27 1.06 4.06 9.84
C LEU A 27 1.23 4.69 11.23
N ALA A 28 2.12 5.67 11.37
CA ALA A 28 2.28 6.41 12.63
C ALA A 28 1.09 7.34 12.95
N ILE A 29 0.34 7.78 11.93
CA ILE A 29 -0.75 8.75 12.08
C ILE A 29 -2.14 8.18 11.78
N ALA A 30 -2.23 7.09 11.01
CA ALA A 30 -3.50 6.54 10.54
C ALA A 30 -4.24 5.81 11.67
N ARG A 31 -5.50 6.15 11.90
CA ARG A 31 -6.39 5.40 12.80
C ARG A 31 -6.86 4.12 12.11
N VAL A 32 -7.21 4.21 10.83
CA VAL A 32 -7.56 3.07 9.98
C VAL A 32 -6.34 2.75 9.10
N PRO A 33 -5.58 1.67 9.38
CA PRO A 33 -4.41 1.33 8.59
C PRO A 33 -4.81 1.01 7.14
N PRO A 34 -3.97 1.37 6.14
CA PRO A 34 -4.25 1.04 4.76
C PRO A 34 -4.28 -0.48 4.58
N ALA A 35 -5.36 -0.99 4.01
CA ALA A 35 -5.52 -2.42 3.77
C ALA A 35 -4.59 -2.91 2.66
N VAL A 36 -4.32 -2.06 1.66
CA VAL A 36 -3.52 -2.39 0.49
C VAL A 36 -2.56 -1.24 0.17
N ASN A 37 -1.32 -1.57 -0.20
CA ASN A 37 -0.40 -0.70 -0.93
C ASN A 37 -0.18 -1.28 -2.34
N GLN A 38 -0.74 -0.63 -3.36
CA GLN A 38 -0.58 -1.05 -4.75
C GLN A 38 0.70 -0.46 -5.33
N VAL A 39 1.66 -1.28 -5.74
CA VAL A 39 2.96 -0.81 -6.23
C VAL A 39 3.37 -1.50 -7.51
N GLU A 40 4.22 -0.81 -8.27
CA GLU A 40 4.85 -1.38 -9.45
C GLU A 40 5.81 -2.51 -9.04
N CYS A 41 5.57 -3.71 -9.56
CA CYS A 41 6.45 -4.83 -9.30
C CYS A 41 6.53 -5.73 -10.53
N HIS A 42 7.76 -6.03 -10.95
CA HIS A 42 8.05 -6.89 -12.09
C HIS A 42 9.38 -7.64 -11.87
N LEU A 43 9.75 -8.53 -12.79
CA LEU A 43 10.91 -9.43 -12.62
C LEU A 43 12.21 -8.71 -12.21
N ILE A 44 12.44 -7.50 -12.74
CA ILE A 44 13.62 -6.68 -12.48
C ILE A 44 13.46 -5.81 -11.22
N TRP A 45 12.23 -5.48 -10.83
CA TRP A 45 11.92 -4.59 -9.71
C TRP A 45 10.88 -5.20 -8.78
N GLN A 46 11.32 -6.09 -7.89
CA GLN A 46 10.42 -6.85 -7.02
C GLN A 46 10.05 -6.11 -5.72
N GLN A 47 10.81 -5.08 -5.34
CA GLN A 47 10.59 -4.30 -4.12
C GLN A 47 10.57 -5.12 -2.81
N ASP A 48 11.46 -6.10 -2.65
CA ASP A 48 11.49 -7.04 -1.50
C ASP A 48 11.45 -6.35 -0.12
N LYS A 49 12.17 -5.23 0.04
CA LYS A 49 12.20 -4.47 1.29
C LYS A 49 10.80 -3.93 1.64
N LEU A 50 10.09 -3.42 0.63
CA LEU A 50 8.73 -2.90 0.82
C LEU A 50 7.76 -4.03 1.10
N GLN A 51 7.89 -5.17 0.41
CA GLN A 51 7.05 -6.35 0.66
C GLN A 51 7.19 -6.83 2.11
N LYS A 52 8.42 -7.00 2.60
CA LYS A 52 8.69 -7.42 3.98
C LYS A 52 8.14 -6.45 5.01
N LEU A 53 8.29 -5.15 4.78
CA LEU A 53 7.75 -4.11 5.66
C LEU A 53 6.22 -4.11 5.67
N CYS A 54 5.57 -4.13 4.50
CA CYS A 54 4.11 -4.14 4.44
C CYS A 54 3.54 -5.42 5.09
N HIS A 55 4.18 -6.57 4.86
CA HIS A 55 3.77 -7.83 5.49
C HIS A 55 3.89 -7.80 7.02
N SER A 56 5.00 -7.27 7.57
CA SER A 56 5.18 -7.16 9.03
C SER A 56 4.21 -6.18 9.70
N ARG A 57 3.65 -5.24 8.94
CA ARG A 57 2.66 -4.27 9.39
C ARG A 57 1.20 -4.66 9.07
N GLY A 58 0.98 -5.83 8.47
CA GLY A 58 -0.36 -6.30 8.10
C GLY A 58 -0.98 -5.57 6.90
N VAL A 59 -0.17 -4.90 6.07
CA VAL A 59 -0.60 -4.22 4.84
C VAL A 59 -0.40 -5.15 3.66
N HIS A 60 -1.45 -5.41 2.88
CA HIS A 60 -1.35 -6.25 1.68
C HIS A 60 -0.67 -5.49 0.54
N ILE A 61 0.25 -6.14 -0.17
CA ILE A 61 0.84 -5.58 -1.40
C ILE A 61 0.04 -6.09 -2.59
N SER A 62 -0.46 -5.17 -3.40
CA SER A 62 -1.02 -5.49 -4.71
C SER A 62 -0.04 -5.06 -5.80
N VAL A 63 0.27 -5.97 -6.72
CA VAL A 63 1.21 -5.70 -7.81
C VAL A 63 0.48 -5.04 -8.98
N SER A 64 1.07 -3.97 -9.50
CA SER A 64 0.63 -3.31 -10.74
C SER A 64 1.73 -3.41 -11.81
N LEU A 65 1.35 -3.75 -13.04
CA LEU A 65 2.25 -3.92 -14.21
C LEU A 65 2.29 -2.63 -15.05
N ILE A 66 2.52 -1.47 -14.43
CA ILE A 66 2.53 -0.18 -15.15
C ILE A 66 3.72 -0.04 -16.14
N CYS A 67 4.73 -0.91 -16.08
CA CYS A 67 5.92 -0.82 -16.93
C CYS A 67 6.10 -2.05 -17.83
N LEU A 68 5.35 -2.10 -18.93
CA LEU A 68 5.70 -2.90 -20.12
C LEU A 68 5.23 -2.26 -21.44
N MET A 69 5.12 -0.93 -21.47
CA MET A 69 4.90 -0.14 -22.69
C MET A 69 5.96 0.97 -22.86
N LEU A 70 7.23 0.63 -22.64
CA LEU A 70 8.37 1.42 -23.11
C LEU A 70 9.16 0.62 -24.15
#